data_AF-A0A2G5XH85-F1
#
_entry.id   AF-A0A2G5XH85-F1
#
_cell.length_a   1.000
_cell.length_b   1.000
_cell.length_c   1.000
_cell.angle_alpha   90.00
_cell.angle_beta   90.00
_cell.angle_gamma   90.00
#
_symmetry.space_group_name_H-M   'P 1'
#
loop_
_entity.id
_entity.type
_entity.pdbx_description
1 polymer ?
#
loop_
_entity_poly.entity_id
_entity_poly.type
_entity_poly.pdbx_seq_one_letter_code
_entity_poly.pdbx_strand_id
1 'polypeptide(L)'
;MKFIDNQGITDPRINLAIEEYVLNTMDVDKDSYLLFYINEPSIIIGKNQNTVEEINTEFVDRQGIHVVRRLSGGGAVYHDKGNLNFSFITKDDGESFRNFKKFTEPVTDALAKMGIKAELLGRNDILIDGRKISGNAQFATKDRMFSHGTLLFDTDMEGVVNSLKVRKDKIESKGIKSIRSRVANISEFLEEPISIEQFRQEILNSMFDGEENIEYRVLTDEDWTKIRELSAERYGNWEWNYGRSPKFNLQQSKRFPVGGIDVRLQVEKGSIENVNIYGDFFGVGEVQEIEKRLIGVKYERKAITEALESMDVEKILGGIKLEEFVDVIY
;
A
#
# COMPACT_ATOMS: atom_id res chain seq x y z
N MET A 1 -1.13 11.86 -20.53
CA MET A 1 -1.55 11.53 -19.15
C MET A 1 -2.74 12.40 -18.82
N LYS A 2 -3.75 11.90 -18.11
CA LYS A 2 -4.96 12.66 -17.73
C LYS A 2 -5.10 12.70 -16.22
N PHE A 3 -5.53 13.83 -15.67
CA PHE A 3 -5.76 13.98 -14.24
C PHE A 3 -7.21 13.63 -13.89
N ILE A 4 -7.40 12.73 -12.91
CA ILE A 4 -8.71 12.35 -12.39
C ILE A 4 -9.11 13.33 -11.29
N ASP A 5 -10.20 14.07 -11.51
CA ASP A 5 -10.77 14.93 -10.48
C ASP A 5 -11.58 14.10 -9.48
N ASN A 6 -11.10 14.04 -8.23
CA ASN A 6 -11.76 13.34 -7.12
C ASN A 6 -12.82 14.21 -6.40
N GLN A 7 -13.13 15.40 -6.91
CA GLN A 7 -14.10 16.36 -6.36
C GLN A 7 -13.81 16.81 -4.92
N GLY A 8 -12.54 16.75 -4.49
CA GLY A 8 -12.14 17.11 -3.13
C GLY A 8 -12.66 16.15 -2.05
N ILE A 9 -13.09 14.94 -2.42
CA ILE A 9 -13.52 13.92 -1.47
C ILE A 9 -12.35 13.49 -0.59
N THR A 10 -12.60 13.39 0.71
CA THR A 10 -11.60 13.00 1.72
C THR A 10 -11.89 11.65 2.39
N ASP A 11 -12.99 10.98 2.04
CA ASP A 11 -13.30 9.65 2.56
C ASP A 11 -12.37 8.60 1.92
N PRO A 12 -11.53 7.89 2.70
CA PRO A 12 -10.60 6.89 2.17
C PRO A 12 -11.32 5.74 1.45
N ARG A 13 -12.56 5.42 1.85
CA ARG A 13 -13.33 4.32 1.24
C ARG A 13 -13.79 4.67 -0.16
N ILE A 14 -13.95 5.96 -0.45
CA ILE A 14 -14.28 6.45 -1.78
C ILE A 14 -13.00 6.66 -2.59
N ASN A 15 -11.97 7.29 -2.02
CA ASN A 15 -10.72 7.55 -2.74
C ASN A 15 -10.04 6.28 -3.24
N LEU A 16 -9.98 5.21 -2.43
CA LEU A 16 -9.45 3.92 -2.88
C LEU A 16 -10.37 3.23 -3.91
N ALA A 17 -11.69 3.45 -3.83
CA ALA A 17 -12.63 2.96 -4.83
C ALA A 17 -12.46 3.68 -6.18
N ILE A 18 -12.15 4.98 -6.18
CA ILE A 18 -11.81 5.72 -7.41
C ILE A 18 -10.55 5.12 -8.05
N GLU A 19 -9.50 4.90 -7.27
CA GLU A 19 -8.23 4.31 -7.76
C GLU A 19 -8.47 2.95 -8.42
N GLU A 20 -9.20 2.04 -7.75
CA GLU A 20 -9.54 0.74 -8.33
C GLU A 20 -10.48 0.85 -9.52
N TYR A 21 -11.47 1.75 -9.48
CA TYR A 21 -12.38 1.96 -10.60
C TYR A 21 -11.62 2.37 -11.86
N VAL A 22 -10.74 3.37 -11.74
CA VAL A 22 -9.89 3.83 -12.85
C VAL A 22 -9.00 2.70 -13.34
N LEU A 23 -8.37 1.93 -12.44
CA LEU A 23 -7.57 0.75 -12.76
C LEU A 23 -8.36 -0.35 -13.47
N ASN A 24 -9.66 -0.48 -13.26
CA ASN A 24 -10.44 -1.58 -13.84
C ASN A 24 -11.23 -1.19 -15.09
N THR A 25 -11.52 0.11 -15.29
CA THR A 25 -12.49 0.54 -16.32
C THR A 25 -11.94 1.45 -17.39
N MET A 26 -10.89 2.23 -17.10
CA MET A 26 -10.37 3.20 -18.08
C MET A 26 -9.42 2.56 -19.10
N ASP A 27 -9.23 3.20 -20.25
CA ASP A 27 -8.42 2.67 -21.34
C ASP A 27 -6.94 3.03 -21.14
N VAL A 28 -6.19 2.11 -20.53
CA VAL A 28 -4.75 2.29 -20.27
C VAL A 28 -3.86 2.04 -21.48
N ASP A 29 -4.39 1.51 -22.58
CA ASP A 29 -3.65 1.39 -23.84
C ASP A 29 -3.53 2.73 -24.53
N LYS A 30 -4.54 3.60 -24.36
CA LYS A 30 -4.57 4.93 -24.95
C LYS A 30 -3.96 6.00 -24.04
N ASP A 31 -4.29 5.99 -22.75
CA ASP A 31 -3.93 7.05 -21.82
C ASP A 31 -3.32 6.49 -20.52
N SER A 32 -2.46 7.27 -19.87
CA SER A 32 -2.16 7.09 -18.44
C SER A 32 -2.96 8.08 -17.60
N TYR A 33 -3.23 7.73 -16.35
CA TYR A 33 -4.03 8.54 -15.43
C TYR A 33 -3.24 8.89 -14.17
N LEU A 34 -3.42 10.12 -13.69
CA LEU A 34 -2.93 10.57 -12.39
C LEU A 34 -4.13 10.87 -11.51
N LEU A 35 -4.13 10.36 -10.28
CA LEU A 35 -5.12 10.67 -9.26
C LEU A 35 -4.40 11.22 -8.02
N PHE A 36 -4.89 12.35 -7.51
CA PHE A 36 -4.52 12.84 -6.19
C PHE A 36 -5.69 12.69 -5.21
N TYR A 37 -5.37 12.38 -3.96
CA TYR A 37 -6.34 12.39 -2.88
C TYR A 37 -5.69 12.73 -1.53
N ILE A 38 -6.45 13.43 -0.69
CA ILE A 38 -6.13 13.72 0.70
C ILE A 38 -7.22 13.05 1.51
N ASN A 39 -6.85 12.13 2.41
CA ASN A 39 -7.84 11.42 3.21
C ASN A 39 -8.04 12.13 4.56
N GLU A 40 -9.23 12.05 5.11
CA GLU A 40 -9.45 12.31 6.54
C GLU A 40 -8.72 11.25 7.40
N PRO A 41 -8.59 11.42 8.73
CA PRO A 41 -7.81 10.52 9.59
C PRO A 41 -8.12 9.03 9.35
N SER A 42 -7.12 8.31 8.84
CA SER A 42 -7.28 6.94 8.35
C SER A 42 -6.00 6.12 8.53
N ILE A 43 -6.15 4.81 8.71
CA ILE A 43 -5.09 3.82 8.54
C ILE A 43 -5.36 3.02 7.27
N ILE A 44 -4.41 3.05 6.35
CA ILE A 44 -4.46 2.26 5.13
C ILE A 44 -3.61 0.99 5.30
N ILE A 45 -4.28 -0.15 5.35
CA ILE A 45 -3.67 -1.48 5.59
C ILE A 45 -3.26 -2.10 4.26
N GLY A 46 -2.04 -2.66 4.19
CA GLY A 46 -1.58 -3.39 3.01
C GLY A 46 -2.36 -4.68 2.78
N LYS A 47 -2.49 -5.10 1.52
CA LYS A 47 -3.37 -6.20 1.09
C LYS A 47 -3.26 -7.46 1.96
N ASN A 48 -2.05 -7.89 2.30
CA ASN A 48 -1.80 -9.14 3.02
C ASN A 48 -1.52 -8.95 4.53
N GLN A 49 -1.74 -7.77 5.11
CA GLN A 49 -1.48 -7.56 6.54
C GLN A 49 -2.65 -8.02 7.43
N ASN A 50 -2.34 -8.45 8.65
CA ASN A 50 -3.34 -8.72 9.67
C ASN A 50 -3.73 -7.41 10.40
N THR A 51 -4.87 -6.84 10.05
CA THR A 51 -5.29 -5.50 10.51
C THR A 51 -5.24 -5.33 12.03
N VAL A 52 -5.78 -6.29 12.79
CA VAL A 52 -5.89 -6.19 14.26
C VAL A 52 -4.51 -6.15 14.93
N GLU A 53 -3.50 -6.75 14.30
CA GLU A 53 -2.13 -6.78 14.79
C GLU A 53 -1.31 -5.56 14.38
N GLU A 54 -1.71 -4.85 13.32
CA GLU A 54 -1.03 -3.66 12.84
C GLU A 54 -1.54 -2.37 13.51
N ILE A 55 -2.78 -2.34 14.02
CA ILE A 55 -3.41 -1.12 14.55
C ILE A 55 -3.57 -1.14 16.06
N ASN A 56 -3.49 0.04 16.67
CA ASN A 56 -3.91 0.27 18.04
C ASN A 56 -5.43 0.49 18.10
N THR A 57 -6.18 -0.62 18.14
CA THR A 57 -7.66 -0.62 18.07
C THR A 57 -8.31 0.35 19.06
N GLU A 58 -7.85 0.41 20.31
CA GLU A 58 -8.43 1.31 21.31
C GLU A 58 -8.26 2.80 20.93
N PHE A 59 -7.08 3.17 20.43
CA PHE A 59 -6.82 4.53 19.97
C PHE A 59 -7.64 4.86 18.72
N VAL A 60 -7.67 3.94 17.76
CA VAL A 60 -8.42 4.07 16.49
C VAL A 60 -9.90 4.29 16.74
N ASP A 61 -10.52 3.45 17.57
CA ASP A 61 -11.94 3.54 17.91
C ASP A 61 -12.25 4.85 18.65
N ARG A 62 -11.40 5.24 19.61
CA ARG A 62 -11.58 6.47 20.38
C ARG A 62 -11.46 7.73 19.53
N GLN A 63 -10.61 7.73 18.52
CA GLN A 63 -10.39 8.88 17.62
C GLN A 63 -11.30 8.86 16.39
N GLY A 64 -12.08 7.80 16.18
CA GLY A 64 -12.93 7.66 14.98
C GLY A 64 -12.13 7.54 13.69
N ILE A 65 -10.93 6.95 13.75
CA ILE A 65 -10.03 6.81 12.59
C ILE A 65 -10.53 5.69 11.69
N HIS A 66 -10.61 5.94 10.38
CA HIS A 66 -10.99 4.91 9.43
C HIS A 66 -9.91 3.84 9.29
N VAL A 67 -10.30 2.58 9.06
CA VAL A 67 -9.36 1.49 8.75
C VAL A 67 -9.78 0.86 7.44
N VAL A 68 -8.95 1.04 6.41
CA VAL A 68 -9.27 0.62 5.03
C VAL A 68 -8.11 -0.18 4.45
N ARG A 69 -8.40 -1.34 3.87
CA ARG A 69 -7.40 -2.17 3.19
C ARG A 69 -7.28 -1.77 1.72
N ARG A 70 -6.06 -1.57 1.23
CA ARG A 70 -5.75 -1.29 -0.19
C ARG A 70 -5.41 -2.56 -0.97
N LEU A 71 -5.39 -2.46 -2.30
CA LEU A 71 -5.03 -3.57 -3.20
C LEU A 71 -3.53 -3.85 -3.27
N SER A 72 -2.70 -2.84 -3.07
CA SER A 72 -1.24 -3.03 -3.09
C SER A 72 -0.75 -3.71 -1.81
N GLY A 73 0.37 -4.43 -1.93
CA GLY A 73 1.12 -4.96 -0.79
C GLY A 73 1.81 -3.86 0.03
N GLY A 74 2.75 -4.24 0.89
CA GLY A 74 3.46 -3.30 1.76
C GLY A 74 2.83 -3.14 3.15
N GLY A 75 3.40 -2.21 3.94
CA GLY A 75 3.00 -1.98 5.33
C GLY A 75 1.78 -1.07 5.52
N ALA A 76 1.39 -0.88 6.78
CA ALA A 76 0.30 0.00 7.16
C ALA A 76 0.80 1.45 7.23
N VAL A 77 -0.02 2.39 6.78
CA VAL A 77 0.30 3.83 6.77
C VAL A 77 -0.85 4.63 7.37
N TYR A 78 -0.52 5.72 8.05
CA TYR A 78 -1.49 6.66 8.59
C TYR A 78 -1.64 7.85 7.64
N HIS A 79 -2.88 8.25 7.40
CA HIS A 79 -3.25 9.40 6.59
C HIS A 79 -4.02 10.39 7.46
N ASP A 80 -3.87 11.66 7.13
CA ASP A 80 -4.72 12.76 7.60
C ASP A 80 -4.76 13.86 6.52
N LYS A 81 -5.35 15.00 6.86
CA LYS A 81 -5.45 16.14 5.95
C LYS A 81 -4.11 16.83 5.66
N GLY A 82 -3.04 16.44 6.35
CA GLY A 82 -1.66 16.83 6.08
C GLY A 82 -0.92 15.87 5.14
N ASN A 83 -1.57 14.78 4.68
CA ASN A 83 -0.96 13.78 3.80
C ASN A 83 -1.56 13.82 2.39
N LEU A 84 -0.78 14.28 1.41
CA LEU A 84 -1.15 14.21 0.01
C LEU A 84 -0.79 12.83 -0.55
N ASN A 85 -1.71 12.19 -1.26
CA ASN A 85 -1.45 10.90 -1.91
C ASN A 85 -1.53 11.07 -3.41
N PHE A 86 -0.70 10.31 -4.12
CA PHE A 86 -0.68 10.28 -5.57
C PHE A 86 -0.76 8.85 -6.08
N SER A 87 -1.37 8.66 -7.24
CA SER A 87 -1.48 7.37 -7.91
C SER A 87 -1.36 7.53 -9.41
N PHE A 88 -0.31 6.93 -9.99
CA PHE A 88 -0.14 6.80 -11.43
C PHE A 88 -0.74 5.47 -11.87
N ILE A 89 -1.82 5.52 -12.66
CA ILE A 89 -2.52 4.34 -13.18
C ILE A 89 -2.21 4.23 -14.67
N THR A 90 -1.63 3.11 -15.09
CA THR A 90 -1.10 2.94 -16.44
C THR A 90 -1.09 1.47 -16.86
N LYS A 91 -0.68 1.21 -18.10
CA LYS A 91 -0.44 -0.13 -18.61
C LYS A 91 0.81 -0.71 -17.96
N ASP A 92 0.74 -1.96 -17.55
CA ASP A 92 1.94 -2.71 -17.16
C ASP A 92 2.66 -3.16 -18.44
N ASP A 93 3.76 -2.49 -18.76
CA ASP A 93 4.65 -2.84 -19.88
C ASP A 93 5.56 -4.04 -19.57
N GLY A 94 5.43 -4.63 -18.38
CA GLY A 94 6.26 -5.74 -17.91
C GLY A 94 7.61 -5.30 -17.30
N GLU A 95 7.99 -4.04 -17.47
CA GLU A 95 9.22 -3.45 -16.91
C GLU A 95 8.93 -2.41 -15.81
N SER A 96 7.68 -1.93 -15.73
CA SER A 96 7.25 -0.89 -14.80
C SER A 96 6.98 -1.40 -13.39
N PHE A 97 6.53 -2.64 -13.24
CA PHE A 97 6.33 -3.23 -11.91
C PHE A 97 7.67 -3.44 -11.20
N ARG A 98 7.77 -2.97 -9.95
CA ARG A 98 8.98 -2.82 -9.11
C ARG A 98 9.95 -1.71 -9.56
N ASN A 99 9.69 -1.01 -10.67
CA ASN A 99 10.44 0.19 -11.04
C ASN A 99 9.82 1.42 -10.36
N PHE A 100 10.03 1.55 -9.06
CA PHE A 100 9.55 2.70 -8.30
C PHE A 100 10.15 4.01 -8.80
N LYS A 101 11.40 3.99 -9.27
CA LYS A 101 12.10 5.19 -9.76
C LYS A 101 11.30 5.91 -10.84
N LYS A 102 10.75 5.17 -11.82
CA LYS A 102 9.92 5.72 -12.91
C LYS A 102 8.75 6.58 -12.41
N PHE A 103 8.16 6.23 -11.26
CA PHE A 103 6.98 6.90 -10.71
C PHE A 103 7.30 7.90 -9.59
N THR A 104 8.47 7.78 -8.96
CA THR A 104 8.91 8.73 -7.93
C THR A 104 9.73 9.89 -8.48
N GLU A 105 10.38 9.72 -9.63
CA GLU A 105 11.21 10.77 -10.26
C GLU A 105 10.41 12.05 -10.59
N PRO A 106 9.19 11.99 -11.17
CA PRO A 106 8.37 13.19 -11.37
C PRO A 106 8.03 13.93 -10.06
N VAL A 107 7.90 13.18 -8.96
CA VAL A 107 7.61 13.74 -7.64
C VAL A 107 8.86 14.43 -7.07
N THR A 108 10.04 13.79 -7.16
CA THR A 108 11.29 14.39 -6.69
C THR A 108 11.68 15.61 -7.52
N ASP A 109 11.40 15.62 -8.83
CA ASP A 109 11.64 16.76 -9.69
C ASP A 109 10.72 17.94 -9.34
N ALA A 110 9.45 17.66 -9.02
CA ALA A 110 8.52 18.68 -8.54
C ALA A 110 8.99 19.31 -7.22
N LEU A 111 9.44 18.48 -6.26
CA LEU A 111 10.02 18.96 -5.00
C LEU A 111 11.27 19.80 -5.23
N ALA A 112 12.14 19.40 -6.18
CA ALA A 112 13.35 20.15 -6.52
C ALA A 112 13.04 21.54 -7.07
N LYS A 113 11.97 21.70 -7.88
CA LYS A 113 11.49 23.02 -8.35
C LYS A 113 11.04 23.92 -7.19
N MET A 114 10.61 23.34 -6.07
CA MET A 114 10.25 24.05 -4.83
C MET A 114 11.45 24.28 -3.90
N GLY A 115 12.68 24.00 -4.35
CA GLY A 115 13.90 24.14 -3.54
C GLY A 115 14.19 22.97 -2.60
N ILE A 116 13.37 21.90 -2.64
CA ILE A 116 13.50 20.75 -1.76
C ILE A 116 14.27 19.63 -2.47
N LYS A 117 15.44 19.28 -1.94
CA LYS A 117 16.23 18.16 -2.46
C LYS A 117 15.79 16.83 -1.83
N ALA A 118 14.92 16.12 -2.54
CA ALA A 118 14.46 14.79 -2.16
C ALA A 118 15.18 13.69 -2.97
N GLU A 119 15.40 12.52 -2.36
CA GLU A 119 16.03 11.37 -3.01
C GLU A 119 15.26 10.07 -2.74
N LEU A 120 15.23 9.19 -3.74
CA LEU A 120 14.72 7.82 -3.57
C LEU A 120 15.80 6.96 -2.88
N LEU A 121 15.47 6.38 -1.73
CA LEU A 121 16.34 5.43 -1.03
C LEU A 121 15.70 4.05 -0.94
N GLY A 122 16.52 3.02 -1.15
CA GLY A 122 16.08 1.64 -1.05
C GLY A 122 15.14 1.28 -2.22
N ARG A 123 13.98 0.72 -1.90
CA ARG A 123 13.04 0.23 -2.91
C ARG A 123 11.96 1.25 -3.26
N ASN A 124 11.39 1.92 -2.27
CA ASN A 124 10.10 2.58 -2.40
C ASN A 124 9.93 3.81 -1.49
N ASP A 125 10.99 4.35 -0.90
CA ASP A 125 10.90 5.47 0.05
C ASP A 125 11.58 6.73 -0.52
N ILE A 126 10.92 7.88 -0.41
CA ILE A 126 11.52 9.19 -0.72
C ILE A 126 11.91 9.86 0.59
N LEU A 127 13.12 10.41 0.64
CA LEU A 127 13.71 11.02 1.82
C LEU A 127 14.20 12.44 1.54
N ILE A 128 14.20 13.27 2.58
CA ILE A 128 14.89 14.56 2.65
C ILE A 128 15.82 14.50 3.87
N ASP A 129 17.11 14.77 3.67
CA ASP A 129 18.14 14.70 4.72
C ASP A 129 18.11 13.38 5.53
N GLY A 130 17.89 12.25 4.86
CA GLY A 130 17.81 10.93 5.49
C GLY A 130 16.53 10.68 6.31
N ARG A 131 15.54 11.58 6.25
CA ARG A 131 14.21 11.42 6.86
C ARG A 131 13.16 11.14 5.79
N LYS A 132 12.38 10.07 5.97
CA LYS A 132 11.34 9.63 5.04
C LYS A 132 10.14 10.58 5.01
N ILE A 133 9.76 10.99 3.82
CA ILE A 133 8.59 11.84 3.54
C ILE A 133 7.53 11.13 2.69
N SER A 134 7.88 10.01 2.06
CA SER A 134 6.98 9.25 1.18
C SER A 134 7.23 7.76 1.31
N GLY A 135 6.16 6.98 1.42
CA GLY A 135 6.19 5.54 1.19
C GLY A 135 5.40 5.19 -0.06
N ASN A 136 5.98 4.38 -0.95
CA ASN A 136 5.39 4.02 -2.24
C ASN A 136 5.02 2.54 -2.26
N ALA A 137 3.97 2.21 -3.01
CA ALA A 137 3.51 0.85 -3.22
C ALA A 137 2.97 0.69 -4.64
N GLN A 138 2.98 -0.53 -5.14
CA GLN A 138 2.51 -0.87 -6.47
C GLN A 138 1.55 -2.04 -6.42
N PHE A 139 0.62 -2.04 -7.36
CA PHE A 139 -0.28 -3.15 -7.62
C PHE A 139 -0.36 -3.35 -9.12
N ALA A 140 -0.28 -4.60 -9.57
CA ALA A 140 -0.43 -4.96 -10.97
C ALA A 140 -1.42 -6.12 -11.10
N THR A 141 -2.25 -6.06 -12.13
CA THR A 141 -3.21 -7.09 -12.51
C THR A 141 -3.32 -7.14 -14.03
N LYS A 142 -3.14 -8.33 -14.61
CA LYS A 142 -3.07 -8.53 -16.06
C LYS A 142 -2.04 -7.59 -16.71
N ASP A 143 -2.49 -6.64 -17.50
CA ASP A 143 -1.74 -5.64 -18.27
C ASP A 143 -1.90 -4.23 -17.70
N ARG A 144 -2.37 -4.11 -16.45
CA ARG A 144 -2.68 -2.83 -15.81
C ARG A 144 -2.00 -2.75 -14.46
N MET A 145 -1.56 -1.55 -14.09
CA MET A 145 -0.98 -1.32 -12.78
C MET A 145 -1.28 0.08 -12.28
N PHE A 146 -1.13 0.25 -10.96
CA PHE A 146 -0.89 1.56 -10.40
C PHE A 146 0.38 1.57 -9.54
N SER A 147 1.02 2.73 -9.50
CA SER A 147 2.07 3.08 -8.56
C SER A 147 1.62 4.28 -7.77
N HIS A 148 1.42 4.09 -6.47
CA HIS A 148 0.95 5.14 -5.58
C HIS A 148 1.90 5.39 -4.43
N GLY A 149 1.77 6.56 -3.81
CA GLY A 149 2.58 6.94 -2.69
C GLY A 149 1.94 8.03 -1.85
N THR A 150 2.46 8.15 -0.63
CA THR A 150 2.12 9.23 0.29
C THR A 150 3.12 10.37 0.13
N LEU A 151 2.73 11.58 0.51
CA LEU A 151 3.59 12.75 0.66
C LEU A 151 3.18 13.40 1.97
N LEU A 152 3.98 13.13 3.01
CA LEU A 152 3.81 13.68 4.35
C LEU A 152 4.09 15.19 4.26
N PHE A 153 3.07 15.98 3.98
CA PHE A 153 3.23 17.41 3.80
C PHE A 153 3.25 18.10 5.17
N ASP A 154 2.21 17.90 5.96
CA ASP A 154 2.07 18.44 7.32
C ASP A 154 1.24 17.49 8.20
N THR A 155 1.59 16.20 8.19
CA THR A 155 0.89 15.13 8.91
C THR A 155 1.17 15.16 10.41
N ASP A 156 0.16 14.84 11.21
CA ASP A 156 0.29 14.63 12.65
C ASP A 156 1.10 13.37 12.96
N MET A 157 2.38 13.57 13.28
CA MET A 157 3.31 12.52 13.64
C MET A 157 2.94 11.79 14.95
N GLU A 158 2.18 12.43 15.84
CA GLU A 158 1.67 11.74 17.04
C GLU A 158 0.55 10.78 16.67
N GLY A 159 -0.35 11.20 15.78
CA GLY A 159 -1.35 10.34 15.14
C GLY A 159 -0.72 9.09 14.52
N VAL A 160 0.36 9.24 13.74
CA VAL A 160 1.11 8.12 13.14
C VAL A 160 1.59 7.12 14.20
N VAL A 161 2.25 7.61 15.25
CA VAL A 161 2.87 6.76 16.28
C VAL A 161 1.84 6.07 17.15
N ASN A 162 0.75 6.75 17.49
CA ASN A 162 -0.27 6.22 18.40
C ASN A 162 -1.25 5.26 17.71
N SER A 163 -1.46 5.42 16.41
CA SER A 163 -2.39 4.62 15.60
C SER A 163 -1.86 3.25 15.23
N LEU A 164 -0.54 3.10 15.06
CA LEU A 164 0.10 1.87 14.60
C LEU A 164 0.75 1.10 15.75
N LYS A 165 0.52 -0.22 15.80
CA LYS A 165 1.24 -1.10 16.72
C LYS A 165 2.65 -1.33 16.19
N VAL A 166 3.65 -0.94 16.98
CA VAL A 166 5.03 -1.35 16.73
C VAL A 166 5.16 -2.80 17.16
N ARG A 167 5.44 -3.71 16.23
CA ARG A 167 5.73 -5.12 16.56
C ARG A 167 6.92 -5.21 17.52
N LYS A 168 6.87 -6.15 18.47
CA LYS A 168 7.83 -6.26 19.60
C LYS A 168 9.29 -6.47 19.15
N ASP A 169 9.49 -7.15 18.02
CA ASP A 169 10.78 -7.33 17.36
C ASP A 169 11.46 -6.01 16.94
N LYS A 170 10.68 -4.97 16.58
CA LYS A 170 11.21 -3.62 16.34
C LYS A 170 11.48 -2.84 17.63
N ILE A 171 10.75 -3.15 18.71
CA ILE A 171 10.91 -2.48 20.02
C ILE A 171 12.22 -2.90 20.70
N GLU A 172 12.60 -4.18 20.59
CA GLU A 172 13.84 -4.71 21.19
C GLU A 172 15.11 -4.12 20.57
N SER A 173 15.05 -3.66 19.32
CA SER A 173 16.23 -3.11 18.63
C SER A 173 16.32 -1.58 18.71
N LYS A 174 15.20 -0.83 18.63
CA LYS A 174 15.23 0.65 18.53
C LYS A 174 13.91 1.27 19.05
N GLY A 175 13.91 1.81 20.27
CA GLY A 175 12.73 2.39 20.94
C GLY A 175 11.94 3.46 20.16
N ILE A 176 10.73 3.79 20.65
CA ILE A 176 9.71 4.68 20.04
C ILE A 176 10.27 6.07 19.68
N LYS A 177 11.24 6.58 20.45
CA LYS A 177 11.97 7.83 20.12
C LYS A 177 12.63 7.80 18.74
N SER A 178 12.89 6.63 18.16
CA SER A 178 13.58 6.46 16.87
C SER A 178 12.68 6.61 15.62
N ILE A 179 11.35 6.71 15.77
CA ILE A 179 10.44 6.96 14.63
C ILE A 179 10.43 8.45 14.27
N ARG A 180 10.34 9.34 15.28
CA ARG A 180 10.41 10.80 15.09
C ARG A 180 11.69 11.28 14.40
N SER A 181 12.78 10.52 14.51
CA SER A 181 14.05 10.83 13.85
C SER A 181 14.17 10.24 12.43
N ARG A 182 13.16 9.50 11.94
CA ARG A 182 13.20 8.78 10.65
C ARG A 182 12.17 9.26 9.64
N VAL A 183 11.12 9.94 10.07
CA VAL A 183 10.12 10.55 9.18
C VAL A 183 10.11 12.07 9.40
N ALA A 184 9.73 12.82 8.38
CA ALA A 184 9.60 14.27 8.44
C ALA A 184 8.43 14.73 7.58
N ASN A 185 7.92 15.91 7.89
CA ASN A 185 6.98 16.63 7.05
C ASN A 185 7.75 17.47 6.02
N ILE A 186 7.21 17.56 4.80
CA ILE A 186 7.77 18.39 3.73
C ILE A 186 7.69 19.87 4.12
N SER A 187 6.65 20.28 4.86
CA SER A 187 6.48 21.64 5.39
C SER A 187 7.68 22.13 6.21
N GLU A 188 8.43 21.23 6.86
CA GLU A 188 9.63 21.57 7.63
C GLU A 188 10.79 22.09 6.78
N PHE A 189 10.77 21.84 5.46
CA PHE A 189 11.87 22.14 4.54
C PHE A 189 11.53 23.26 3.55
N LEU A 190 10.34 23.86 3.66
CA LEU A 190 9.94 25.00 2.84
C LEU A 190 10.42 26.31 3.46
N GLU A 191 10.91 27.22 2.62
CA GLU A 191 11.29 28.57 3.05
C GLU A 191 10.06 29.40 3.44
N GLU A 192 8.99 29.29 2.66
CA GLU A 192 7.72 30.00 2.87
C GLU A 192 6.59 29.00 3.12
N PRO A 193 5.74 29.23 4.14
CA PRO A 193 4.64 28.33 4.45
C PRO A 193 3.57 28.38 3.37
N ILE A 194 3.15 27.21 2.88
CA ILE A 194 2.04 27.04 1.95
C ILE A 194 1.01 26.07 2.52
N SER A 195 -0.22 26.12 2.01
CA SER A 195 -1.27 25.14 2.29
C SER A 195 -1.04 23.83 1.53
N ILE A 196 -1.66 22.74 1.99
CA ILE A 196 -1.60 21.46 1.28
C ILE A 196 -2.28 21.54 -0.10
N GLU A 197 -3.27 22.41 -0.26
CA GLU A 197 -3.94 22.66 -1.54
C GLU A 197 -2.99 23.35 -2.53
N GLN A 198 -2.21 24.33 -2.05
CA GLN A 198 -1.15 24.95 -2.85
C GLN A 198 -0.05 23.94 -3.19
N PHE A 199 0.41 23.17 -2.22
CA PHE A 199 1.38 22.10 -2.46
C PHE A 199 0.88 21.10 -3.52
N ARG A 200 -0.37 20.64 -3.41
CA ARG A 200 -1.02 19.78 -4.40
C ARG A 200 -1.00 20.40 -5.79
N GLN A 201 -1.30 21.69 -5.90
CA GLN A 201 -1.31 22.39 -7.18
C GLN A 201 0.11 22.54 -7.77
N GLU A 202 1.11 22.84 -6.95
CA GLU A 202 2.51 22.93 -7.40
C GLU A 202 3.02 21.58 -7.93
N ILE A 203 2.74 20.49 -7.20
CA ILE A 203 3.08 19.14 -7.66
C ILE A 203 2.34 18.82 -8.98
N LEU A 204 1.05 19.14 -9.07
CA LEU A 204 0.25 18.90 -10.29
C LEU A 204 0.81 19.68 -11.48
N ASN A 205 1.06 20.98 -11.30
CA ASN A 205 1.61 21.87 -12.32
C ASN A 205 2.98 21.37 -12.80
N SER A 206 3.82 20.88 -11.88
CA SER A 206 5.11 20.31 -12.26
C SER A 206 4.98 19.01 -13.06
N MET A 207 3.97 18.17 -12.79
CA MET A 207 3.76 16.90 -13.49
C MET A 207 3.19 17.06 -14.91
N PHE A 208 2.52 18.18 -15.19
CA PHE A 208 1.94 18.50 -16.48
C PHE A 208 2.69 19.62 -17.23
N ASP A 209 3.79 20.12 -16.68
CA ASP A 209 4.55 21.25 -17.23
C ASP A 209 3.69 22.51 -17.47
N GLY A 210 2.81 22.82 -16.54
CA GLY A 210 1.91 23.99 -16.60
C GLY A 210 0.44 23.63 -16.37
N GLU A 211 -0.32 24.56 -15.81
CA GLU A 211 -1.75 24.37 -15.50
C GLU A 211 -2.59 24.22 -16.78
N GLU A 212 -2.20 24.93 -17.83
CA GLU A 212 -2.84 24.93 -19.15
C GLU A 212 -2.75 23.57 -19.87
N ASN A 213 -1.79 22.72 -19.47
CA ASN A 213 -1.55 21.41 -20.06
C ASN A 213 -2.29 20.28 -19.32
N ILE A 214 -2.99 20.60 -18.23
CA ILE A 214 -3.70 19.59 -17.44
C ILE A 214 -4.95 19.12 -18.19
N GLU A 215 -4.89 17.91 -18.73
CA GLU A 215 -6.06 17.25 -19.29
C GLU A 215 -6.88 16.56 -18.19
N TYR A 216 -8.02 17.17 -17.82
CA TYR A 216 -8.93 16.61 -16.81
C TYR A 216 -9.82 15.50 -17.37
N ARG A 217 -9.90 14.39 -16.64
CA ARG A 217 -10.94 13.36 -16.80
C ARG A 217 -11.93 13.49 -15.65
N VAL A 218 -13.03 14.18 -15.95
CA VAL A 218 -14.17 14.35 -15.03
C VAL A 218 -14.98 13.06 -15.00
N LEU A 219 -15.17 12.48 -13.82
CA LEU A 219 -15.98 11.26 -13.62
C LEU A 219 -17.47 11.57 -13.83
N THR A 220 -18.16 10.72 -14.61
CA THR A 220 -19.59 10.84 -14.90
C THR A 220 -20.46 10.34 -13.73
N ASP A 221 -21.76 10.63 -13.75
CA ASP A 221 -22.69 10.10 -12.73
C ASP A 221 -22.75 8.56 -12.72
N GLU A 222 -22.57 7.93 -13.89
CA GLU A 222 -22.47 6.47 -14.01
C GLU A 222 -21.17 5.95 -13.38
N ASP A 223 -20.04 6.65 -13.61
CA ASP A 223 -18.76 6.34 -12.97
C ASP A 223 -18.92 6.41 -11.44
N TRP A 224 -19.52 7.48 -10.92
CA TRP A 224 -19.77 7.67 -9.49
C TRP A 224 -20.69 6.61 -8.88
N THR A 225 -21.68 6.13 -9.62
CA THR A 225 -22.55 5.05 -9.17
C THR A 225 -21.74 3.78 -8.93
N LYS A 226 -20.91 3.38 -9.91
CA LYS A 226 -20.04 2.21 -9.81
C LYS A 226 -18.98 2.35 -8.73
N ILE A 227 -18.41 3.55 -8.56
CA ILE A 227 -17.44 3.83 -7.49
C ILE A 227 -18.07 3.66 -6.11
N ARG A 228 -19.31 4.14 -5.90
CA ARG A 228 -20.03 3.98 -4.63
C ARG A 228 -20.41 2.53 -4.36
N GLU A 229 -20.83 1.79 -5.38
CA GLU A 229 -21.08 0.35 -5.29
C GLU A 229 -19.81 -0.41 -4.89
N LEU A 230 -18.69 -0.16 -5.56
CA LEU A 230 -17.39 -0.75 -5.25
C LEU A 230 -16.92 -0.39 -3.83
N SER A 231 -17.11 0.87 -3.43
CA SER A 231 -16.82 1.33 -2.07
C SER A 231 -17.63 0.54 -1.05
N ALA A 232 -18.95 0.37 -1.26
CA ALA A 232 -19.80 -0.39 -0.35
C ALA A 232 -19.45 -1.89 -0.29
N GLU A 233 -19.16 -2.50 -1.44
CA GLU A 233 -18.82 -3.92 -1.55
C GLU A 233 -17.49 -4.25 -0.87
N ARG A 234 -16.50 -3.35 -1.00
CA ARG A 234 -15.11 -3.61 -0.62
C ARG A 234 -14.60 -2.68 0.47
N TYR A 235 -14.42 -1.40 0.18
CA TYR A 235 -13.67 -0.50 1.06
C TYR A 235 -14.45 -0.08 2.32
N GLY A 236 -15.78 -0.14 2.29
CA GLY A 236 -16.67 -0.01 3.43
C GLY A 236 -17.00 -1.34 4.11
N ASN A 237 -16.50 -2.47 3.58
CA ASN A 237 -16.82 -3.80 4.07
C ASN A 237 -15.83 -4.27 5.14
N TRP A 238 -16.38 -4.71 6.29
CA TRP A 238 -15.57 -5.18 7.41
C TRP A 238 -14.75 -6.43 7.08
N GLU A 239 -15.32 -7.39 6.34
CA GLU A 239 -14.63 -8.63 5.95
C GLU A 239 -13.44 -8.33 5.02
N TRP A 240 -13.50 -7.27 4.21
CA TRP A 240 -12.35 -6.85 3.42
C TRP A 240 -11.28 -6.18 4.30
N ASN A 241 -11.69 -5.21 5.12
CA ASN A 241 -10.74 -4.39 5.89
C ASN A 241 -10.08 -5.16 7.04
N TYR A 242 -10.80 -6.00 7.76
CA TYR A 242 -10.30 -6.77 8.90
C TYR A 242 -10.09 -8.24 8.57
N GLY A 243 -10.98 -8.82 7.77
CA GLY A 243 -10.97 -10.24 7.48
C GLY A 243 -11.33 -11.09 8.70
N ARG A 244 -11.33 -12.41 8.47
CA ARG A 244 -11.54 -13.38 9.55
C ARG A 244 -10.21 -13.64 10.26
N SER A 245 -10.28 -14.01 11.54
CA SER A 245 -9.16 -14.55 12.31
C SER A 245 -9.33 -16.07 12.44
N PRO A 246 -8.89 -16.85 11.43
CA PRO A 246 -9.02 -18.29 11.44
C PRO A 246 -8.24 -18.96 12.57
N LYS A 247 -8.67 -20.16 12.95
CA LYS A 247 -7.95 -21.00 13.91
C LYS A 247 -6.61 -21.43 13.31
N PHE A 248 -5.59 -21.46 14.16
CA PHE A 248 -4.27 -22.00 13.86
C PHE A 248 -3.66 -22.59 15.14
N ASN A 249 -2.77 -23.56 14.98
CA ASN A 249 -2.00 -24.16 16.07
C ASN A 249 -0.49 -24.10 15.83
N LEU A 250 -0.07 -23.66 14.64
CA LEU A 250 1.31 -23.37 14.28
C LEU A 250 1.38 -21.97 13.67
N GLN A 251 2.37 -21.20 14.10
CA GLN A 251 2.67 -19.87 13.55
C GLN A 251 4.16 -19.80 13.29
N GLN A 252 4.52 -19.43 12.06
CA GLN A 252 5.91 -19.25 11.64
C GLN A 252 6.05 -17.92 10.92
N SER A 253 7.09 -17.16 11.26
CA SER A 253 7.32 -15.87 10.64
C SER A 253 8.80 -15.66 10.32
N LYS A 254 9.09 -14.99 9.21
CA LYS A 254 10.46 -14.69 8.77
C LYS A 254 10.50 -13.36 8.03
N ARG A 255 11.55 -12.57 8.28
CA ARG A 255 11.82 -11.32 7.57
C ARG A 255 12.79 -11.58 6.42
N PHE A 256 12.38 -11.21 5.21
CA PHE A 256 13.22 -11.21 4.01
C PHE A 256 13.54 -9.77 3.58
N PRO A 257 14.54 -9.57 2.69
CA PRO A 257 14.77 -8.26 2.08
C PRO A 257 13.55 -7.69 1.33
N VAL A 258 12.63 -8.56 0.89
CA VAL A 258 11.41 -8.21 0.15
C VAL A 258 10.20 -7.90 1.04
N GLY A 259 10.30 -8.18 2.34
CA GLY A 259 9.19 -8.08 3.30
C GLY A 259 9.21 -9.21 4.33
N GLY A 260 8.41 -9.07 5.38
CA GLY A 260 8.11 -10.14 6.32
C GLY A 260 6.92 -10.97 5.86
N ILE A 261 7.01 -12.27 6.12
CA ILE A 261 5.91 -13.23 5.97
C ILE A 261 5.57 -13.82 7.34
N ASP A 262 4.28 -14.02 7.60
CA ASP A 262 3.72 -14.68 8.78
C ASP A 262 2.70 -15.71 8.32
N VAL A 263 3.02 -16.99 8.49
CA VAL A 263 2.18 -18.11 8.07
C VAL A 263 1.56 -18.76 9.30
N ARG A 264 0.23 -18.86 9.28
CA ARG A 264 -0.57 -19.50 10.33
C ARG A 264 -1.21 -20.74 9.78
N LEU A 265 -0.95 -21.88 10.41
CA LEU A 265 -1.39 -23.20 9.96
C LEU A 265 -2.25 -23.83 11.06
N GLN A 266 -3.33 -24.48 10.64
CA GLN A 266 -4.04 -25.45 11.47
C GLN A 266 -3.68 -26.85 10.96
N VAL A 267 -2.85 -27.56 11.72
CA VAL A 267 -2.46 -28.93 11.38
C VAL A 267 -3.17 -29.92 12.29
N GLU A 268 -3.99 -30.80 11.72
CA GLU A 268 -4.68 -31.87 12.43
C GLU A 268 -4.37 -33.22 11.79
N LYS A 269 -4.09 -34.23 12.62
CA LYS A 269 -3.82 -35.60 12.16
C LYS A 269 -2.71 -35.68 11.08
N GLY A 270 -1.77 -34.73 11.08
CA GLY A 270 -0.65 -34.67 10.14
C GLY A 270 -0.99 -34.03 8.79
N SER A 271 -2.14 -33.38 8.63
CA SER A 271 -2.55 -32.66 7.42
C SER A 271 -2.85 -31.20 7.72
N ILE A 272 -2.62 -30.32 6.74
CA ILE A 272 -2.93 -28.89 6.81
C ILE A 272 -4.43 -28.71 6.56
N GLU A 273 -5.20 -28.42 7.59
CA GLU A 273 -6.65 -28.16 7.50
C GLU A 273 -6.94 -26.72 7.09
N ASN A 274 -6.09 -25.78 7.49
CA ASN A 274 -6.21 -24.39 7.11
C ASN A 274 -4.85 -23.70 7.11
N VAL A 275 -4.70 -22.68 6.27
CA VAL A 275 -3.49 -21.88 6.17
C VAL A 275 -3.84 -20.42 5.86
N ASN A 276 -3.13 -19.51 6.50
CA ASN A 276 -3.24 -18.08 6.23
C ASN A 276 -1.86 -17.45 6.13
N ILE A 277 -1.64 -16.70 5.06
CA ILE A 277 -0.37 -16.06 4.74
C ILE A 277 -0.55 -14.55 4.88
N TYR A 278 0.13 -13.98 5.86
CA TYR A 278 0.18 -12.54 6.09
C TYR A 278 1.56 -11.98 5.78
N GLY A 279 1.65 -10.68 5.52
CA GLY A 279 2.94 -10.00 5.35
C GLY A 279 2.87 -8.58 4.81
N ASP A 280 4.03 -7.94 4.73
CA ASP A 280 4.24 -6.60 4.16
C ASP A 280 5.06 -6.63 2.86
N PHE A 281 5.09 -7.78 2.17
CA PHE A 281 5.75 -7.96 0.87
C PHE A 281 4.92 -7.40 -0.31
N PHE A 282 5.57 -7.23 -1.47
CA PHE A 282 4.97 -6.74 -2.72
C PHE A 282 4.89 -7.86 -3.78
N GLY A 283 3.80 -8.62 -3.74
CA GLY A 283 3.51 -9.71 -4.66
C GLY A 283 2.62 -9.32 -5.84
N VAL A 284 2.59 -10.17 -6.87
CA VAL A 284 1.61 -10.11 -7.97
C VAL A 284 0.72 -11.35 -7.90
N GLY A 285 -0.59 -11.14 -7.83
CA GLY A 285 -1.60 -12.21 -7.67
C GLY A 285 -2.21 -12.26 -6.27
N GLU A 286 -2.79 -13.42 -5.94
CA GLU A 286 -3.53 -13.67 -4.70
C GLU A 286 -2.82 -14.73 -3.85
N VAL A 287 -2.46 -14.40 -2.61
CA VAL A 287 -1.85 -15.37 -1.67
C VAL A 287 -2.80 -16.54 -1.36
N GLN A 288 -4.10 -16.32 -1.52
CA GLN A 288 -5.16 -17.31 -1.37
C GLN A 288 -5.02 -18.47 -2.37
N GLU A 289 -4.31 -18.29 -3.49
CA GLU A 289 -4.00 -19.37 -4.41
C GLU A 289 -3.01 -20.36 -3.80
N ILE A 290 -1.99 -19.85 -3.08
CA ILE A 290 -1.04 -20.69 -2.33
C ILE A 290 -1.78 -21.37 -1.18
N GLU A 291 -2.60 -20.63 -0.45
CA GLU A 291 -3.38 -21.16 0.68
C GLU A 291 -4.25 -22.35 0.26
N LYS A 292 -5.04 -22.19 -0.81
CA LYS A 292 -5.91 -23.25 -1.34
C LYS A 292 -5.15 -24.51 -1.73
N ARG A 293 -3.91 -24.37 -2.21
CA ARG A 293 -3.08 -25.51 -2.66
C ARG A 293 -2.47 -26.30 -1.51
N LEU A 294 -2.35 -25.68 -0.34
CA LEU A 294 -1.84 -26.34 0.86
C LEU A 294 -2.94 -27.02 1.68
N ILE A 295 -4.20 -26.63 1.55
CA ILE A 295 -5.32 -27.28 2.26
C ILE A 295 -5.41 -28.76 1.85
N GLY A 296 -5.42 -29.65 2.84
CA GLY A 296 -5.45 -31.10 2.70
C GLY A 296 -4.08 -31.74 2.45
N VAL A 297 -3.03 -30.95 2.26
CA VAL A 297 -1.67 -31.47 2.05
C VAL A 297 -1.12 -32.00 3.37
N LYS A 298 -0.43 -33.14 3.29
CA LYS A 298 0.28 -33.70 4.45
C LYS A 298 1.35 -32.72 4.92
N TYR A 299 1.44 -32.48 6.22
CA TYR A 299 2.43 -31.58 6.82
C TYR A 299 3.83 -32.21 6.82
N GLU A 300 4.41 -32.30 5.62
CA GLU A 300 5.70 -32.90 5.30
C GLU A 300 6.33 -32.08 4.18
N ARG A 301 7.62 -31.73 4.33
CA ARG A 301 8.37 -30.89 3.38
C ARG A 301 8.18 -31.27 1.91
N LYS A 302 8.29 -32.58 1.61
CA LYS A 302 8.15 -33.09 0.24
C LYS A 302 6.75 -32.83 -0.33
N ALA A 303 5.71 -33.19 0.42
CA ALA A 303 4.32 -33.02 -0.02
C ALA A 303 3.95 -31.54 -0.21
N ILE A 304 4.43 -30.67 0.68
CA ILE A 304 4.27 -29.21 0.57
C ILE A 304 4.95 -28.67 -0.69
N THR A 305 6.17 -29.12 -0.96
CA THR A 305 6.93 -28.70 -2.15
C THR A 305 6.21 -29.12 -3.42
N GLU A 306 5.84 -30.40 -3.55
CA GLU A 306 5.10 -30.96 -4.68
C GLU A 306 3.76 -30.22 -4.92
N ALA A 307 3.06 -29.84 -3.85
CA ALA A 307 1.80 -29.12 -3.95
C ALA A 307 1.94 -27.72 -4.58
N LEU A 308 3.12 -27.09 -4.46
CA LEU A 308 3.39 -25.72 -4.90
C LEU A 308 4.31 -25.63 -6.12
N GLU A 309 4.95 -26.72 -6.55
CA GLU A 309 5.90 -26.75 -7.69
C GLU A 309 5.34 -26.16 -8.98
N SER A 310 4.04 -26.32 -9.23
CA SER A 310 3.40 -25.82 -10.45
C SER A 310 3.03 -24.32 -10.37
N MET A 311 3.36 -23.63 -9.29
CA MET A 311 2.98 -22.23 -9.05
C MET A 311 4.19 -21.31 -9.08
N ASP A 312 3.96 -20.07 -9.51
CA ASP A 312 4.96 -19.01 -9.43
C ASP A 312 4.93 -18.35 -8.03
N VAL A 313 5.40 -19.10 -7.02
CA VAL A 313 5.45 -18.64 -5.63
C VAL A 313 6.31 -17.38 -5.49
N GLU A 314 7.41 -17.30 -6.26
CA GLU A 314 8.31 -16.14 -6.24
C GLU A 314 7.60 -14.87 -6.68
N LYS A 315 6.76 -14.95 -7.71
CA LYS A 315 5.92 -13.82 -8.15
C LYS A 315 4.87 -13.44 -7.12
N ILE A 316 4.14 -14.41 -6.56
CA ILE A 316 3.05 -14.17 -5.60
C ILE A 316 3.57 -13.59 -4.28
N LEU A 317 4.76 -14.02 -3.83
CA LEU A 317 5.35 -13.57 -2.56
C LEU A 317 6.39 -12.46 -2.72
N GLY A 318 6.51 -11.87 -3.91
CA GLY A 318 7.32 -10.67 -4.10
C GLY A 318 8.83 -10.90 -4.13
N GLY A 319 9.28 -12.10 -4.53
CA GLY A 319 10.69 -12.48 -4.64
C GLY A 319 11.16 -13.51 -3.60
N ILE A 320 10.24 -14.09 -2.81
CA ILE A 320 10.55 -15.21 -1.90
C ILE A 320 10.47 -16.50 -2.71
N LYS A 321 11.58 -17.23 -2.84
CA LYS A 321 11.61 -18.48 -3.61
C LYS A 321 10.79 -19.58 -2.94
N LEU A 322 10.35 -20.56 -3.74
CA LEU A 322 9.61 -21.71 -3.22
C LEU A 322 10.34 -22.41 -2.06
N GLU A 323 11.63 -22.70 -2.21
CA GLU A 323 12.44 -23.33 -1.16
C GLU A 323 12.48 -22.49 0.12
N GLU A 324 12.69 -21.18 -0.01
CA GLU A 324 12.70 -20.25 1.12
C GLU A 324 11.35 -20.18 1.83
N PHE A 325 10.25 -20.27 1.08
CA PHE A 325 8.90 -20.32 1.63
C PHE A 325 8.63 -21.65 2.35
N VAL A 326 9.02 -22.78 1.76
CA VAL A 326 8.92 -24.10 2.38
C VAL A 326 9.71 -24.15 3.69
N ASP A 327 10.89 -23.54 3.74
CA ASP A 327 11.70 -23.41 4.97
C ASP A 327 11.03 -22.59 6.07
N VAL A 328 10.12 -21.67 5.73
CA VAL A 328 9.36 -20.94 6.75
C VAL A 328 8.28 -21.83 7.36
N ILE A 329 7.63 -22.66 6.55
CA ILE A 329 6.45 -23.41 6.98
C ILE A 329 6.76 -24.80 7.54
N TYR A 330 7.97 -25.34 7.36
CA TYR A 330 8.42 -26.65 7.86
C TYR A 330 9.88 -26.65 8.35
#